data_AF-A0A6I1KCF7-F1
#
_entry.id   AF-A0A6I1KCF7-F1
#
_cell.length_a   1.000
_cell.length_b   1.000
_cell.length_c   1.000
_cell.angle_alpha   90.00
_cell.angle_beta   90.00
_cell.angle_gamma   90.00
#
_symmetry.space_group_name_H-M   'P 1'
#
loop_
_entity.id
_entity.type
_entity.pdbx_description
1 polymer ?
#
loop_
_entity_poly.entity_id
_entity_poly.type
_entity_poly.pdbx_seq_one_letter_code
_entity_poly.pdbx_strand_id
1 'polypeptide(L)'
;MKPLSSLRLLASLCAASICFAAALPAAAQFKEIIWVDDDFPPGANSQVNADNHPHSWVTQGDGNQVFFGKKALQRSGMGVAQDYFSTCDKPLLVCEGDKLFTHIYLTPENPTRAVMLQFHSSGWYHRVFWGDGDAVPFGTPRTTQKVDMGPLPAAGKWVRLEIEAAKLGLTPGMEITGMAFTICDGEVFFDKTGLATTGKEPPHGEARDVVWLDDDFPAGSTPQASGAPAQWVTAADGKVHSGQRALKRTGGGPTQDFFTGATNLTELKRGDVLYAHVFIDPTAKPKAVMLQFNDGVWEHRAIWGDPEGIKWGALNTVSRRPLGPLPEAGKWIRLEIPPAKIGLYPGAKLNGMAFTHEGGTVYWDKAGLSNPGPGKK
;
A
#
# COMPACT_ATOMS: atom_id res chain seq x y z
N MET A 1 -52.71 -55.16 -63.27
CA MET A 1 -52.14 -54.52 -64.47
C MET A 1 -51.77 -53.08 -64.13
N LYS A 2 -50.46 -52.77 -64.12
CA LYS A 2 -49.73 -51.47 -64.04
C LYS A 2 -50.09 -50.46 -62.91
N PRO A 3 -49.16 -49.54 -62.52
CA PRO A 3 -47.69 -49.53 -62.67
C PRO A 3 -46.90 -49.22 -61.37
N LEU A 4 -45.58 -49.39 -61.46
CA LEU A 4 -44.57 -48.93 -60.50
C LEU A 4 -44.57 -47.39 -60.35
N SER A 5 -44.33 -46.90 -59.14
CA SER A 5 -43.81 -45.54 -58.90
C SER A 5 -42.67 -45.58 -57.89
N SER A 6 -41.51 -45.11 -58.33
CA SER A 6 -40.28 -44.93 -57.56
C SER A 6 -40.46 -43.93 -56.42
N LEU A 7 -40.08 -44.30 -55.19
CA LEU A 7 -39.95 -43.37 -54.08
C LEU A 7 -38.48 -43.27 -53.67
N ARG A 8 -37.88 -42.10 -53.92
CA ARG A 8 -36.52 -41.74 -53.49
C ARG A 8 -36.52 -41.59 -51.97
N LEU A 9 -35.73 -42.40 -51.29
CA LEU A 9 -35.50 -42.30 -49.84
C LEU A 9 -34.47 -41.18 -49.60
N LEU A 10 -34.94 -40.00 -49.21
CA LEU A 10 -34.11 -38.92 -48.67
C LEU A 10 -33.75 -39.30 -47.23
N ALA A 11 -32.48 -39.64 -47.00
CA ALA A 11 -31.93 -39.82 -45.65
C ALA A 11 -31.87 -38.45 -44.96
N SER A 12 -32.74 -38.25 -43.97
CA SER A 12 -32.69 -37.10 -43.07
C SER A 12 -31.58 -37.34 -42.03
N LEU A 13 -30.47 -36.60 -42.14
CA LEU A 13 -29.48 -36.48 -41.08
C LEU A 13 -30.07 -35.62 -39.95
N CYS A 14 -30.48 -36.27 -38.87
CA CYS A 14 -30.83 -35.59 -37.63
C CYS A 14 -29.53 -35.18 -36.93
N ALA A 15 -29.12 -33.91 -37.08
CA ALA A 15 -28.01 -33.34 -36.32
C ALA A 15 -28.48 -33.10 -34.87
N ALA A 16 -27.96 -33.89 -33.94
CA ALA A 16 -28.13 -33.63 -32.51
C ALA A 16 -27.23 -32.44 -32.12
N SER A 17 -27.82 -31.26 -31.95
CA SER A 17 -27.15 -30.13 -31.29
C SER A 17 -26.93 -30.45 -29.82
N ILE A 18 -25.68 -30.71 -29.46
CA ILE A 18 -25.24 -30.73 -28.06
C ILE A 18 -25.13 -29.27 -27.61
N CYS A 19 -26.13 -28.79 -26.85
CA CYS A 19 -26.01 -27.53 -26.12
C CYS A 19 -25.02 -27.73 -24.96
N PHE A 20 -23.82 -27.15 -25.07
CA PHE A 20 -22.98 -26.89 -23.90
C PHE A 20 -23.64 -25.78 -23.09
N ALA A 21 -24.29 -26.13 -21.99
CA ALA A 21 -24.62 -25.15 -20.96
C ALA A 21 -23.30 -24.69 -20.32
N ALA A 22 -22.85 -23.48 -20.69
CA ALA A 22 -21.74 -22.84 -19.99
C ALA A 22 -22.17 -22.62 -18.53
N ALA A 23 -21.44 -23.23 -17.59
CA ALA A 23 -21.64 -22.97 -16.17
C ALA A 23 -21.46 -21.46 -15.92
N LEU A 24 -22.45 -20.83 -15.30
CA LEU A 24 -22.34 -19.45 -14.85
C LEU A 24 -21.14 -19.34 -13.90
N PRO A 25 -20.26 -18.34 -14.03
CA PRO A 25 -19.15 -18.17 -13.11
C PRO A 25 -19.70 -17.99 -11.69
N ALA A 26 -19.12 -18.69 -10.72
CA ALA A 26 -19.46 -18.55 -9.31
C ALA A 26 -19.35 -17.06 -8.90
N ALA A 27 -20.37 -16.54 -8.23
CA ALA A 27 -20.36 -15.16 -7.75
C ALA A 27 -19.12 -14.94 -6.86
N ALA A 28 -18.35 -13.88 -7.13
CA ALA A 28 -17.18 -13.57 -6.34
C ALA A 28 -17.57 -13.35 -4.86
N GLN A 29 -16.94 -14.08 -3.95
CA GLN A 29 -17.14 -13.92 -2.52
C GLN A 29 -16.28 -12.75 -2.03
N PHE A 30 -16.91 -11.69 -1.54
CA PHE A 30 -16.23 -10.53 -0.98
C PHE A 30 -16.08 -10.66 0.53
N LYS A 31 -14.91 -10.29 1.04
CA LYS A 31 -14.64 -10.05 2.46
C LYS A 31 -14.69 -8.55 2.72
N GLU A 32 -15.35 -8.13 3.79
CA GLU A 32 -15.38 -6.72 4.17
C GLU A 32 -14.27 -6.39 5.17
N ILE A 33 -13.51 -5.35 4.87
CA ILE A 33 -12.61 -4.66 5.79
C ILE A 33 -13.35 -3.41 6.26
N ILE A 34 -13.70 -3.37 7.54
CA ILE A 34 -14.35 -2.21 8.17
C ILE A 34 -13.24 -1.23 8.58
N TRP A 35 -13.33 0.01 8.12
CA TRP A 35 -12.26 1.01 8.24
C TRP A 35 -12.64 2.20 9.13
N VAL A 36 -13.90 2.65 9.03
CA VAL A 36 -14.48 3.66 9.93
C VAL A 36 -15.78 3.10 10.49
N ASP A 37 -15.79 2.90 11.81
CA ASP A 37 -16.86 2.35 12.63
C ASP A 37 -16.54 2.66 14.09
N ASP A 38 -17.47 3.25 14.83
CA ASP A 38 -17.30 3.78 16.20
C ASP A 38 -16.26 4.89 16.41
N ASP A 39 -15.25 4.97 15.55
CA ASP A 39 -14.19 5.98 15.51
C ASP A 39 -13.48 5.97 14.13
N PHE A 40 -12.59 6.94 13.90
CA PHE A 40 -11.63 6.91 12.80
C PHE A 40 -10.58 5.79 13.00
N PRO A 41 -9.91 5.31 11.93
CA PRO A 41 -8.93 4.23 12.06
C PRO A 41 -7.75 4.63 12.96
N PRO A 42 -7.06 3.68 13.61
CA PRO A 42 -5.90 3.98 14.45
C PRO A 42 -4.84 4.82 13.73
N GLY A 43 -4.28 5.80 14.43
CA GLY A 43 -3.30 6.73 13.87
C GLY A 43 -3.88 7.75 12.88
N ALA A 44 -5.21 7.83 12.73
CA ALA A 44 -5.84 8.83 11.87
C ALA A 44 -5.54 10.26 12.32
N ASN A 45 -5.10 11.10 11.39
CA ASN A 45 -4.93 12.54 11.61
C ASN A 45 -6.24 13.30 11.31
N SER A 46 -7.32 12.93 12.00
CA SER A 46 -8.67 13.43 11.72
C SER A 46 -8.80 14.94 11.93
N GLN A 47 -9.54 15.59 11.02
CA GLN A 47 -9.71 17.03 10.89
C GLN A 47 -11.13 17.36 10.39
N VAL A 48 -11.57 18.58 10.67
CA VAL A 48 -12.77 19.19 10.07
C VAL A 48 -12.36 20.38 9.21
N ASN A 49 -13.18 20.76 8.22
CA ASN A 49 -12.95 22.05 7.54
C ASN A 49 -13.12 23.24 8.49
N ALA A 50 -12.40 24.33 8.20
CA ALA A 50 -12.60 25.60 8.87
C ALA A 50 -14.09 26.00 8.81
N ASP A 51 -14.60 26.58 9.90
CA ASP A 51 -16.00 27.00 10.09
C ASP A 51 -17.02 25.87 10.36
N ASN A 52 -16.62 24.59 10.34
CA ASN A 52 -17.48 23.48 10.75
C ASN A 52 -17.44 23.23 12.27
N HIS A 53 -18.53 22.68 12.80
CA HIS A 53 -18.54 22.09 14.14
C HIS A 53 -17.55 20.91 14.25
N PRO A 54 -17.06 20.59 15.47
CA PRO A 54 -16.19 19.43 15.69
C PRO A 54 -16.75 18.10 15.18
N HIS A 55 -15.92 17.06 15.19
CA HIS A 55 -16.38 15.68 14.97
C HIS A 55 -17.54 15.35 15.91
N SER A 56 -18.64 14.81 15.37
CA SER A 56 -19.80 14.38 16.14
C SER A 56 -20.03 12.89 15.91
N TRP A 57 -20.13 12.13 16.99
CA TRP A 57 -20.41 10.71 16.98
C TRP A 57 -21.65 10.47 17.84
N VAL A 58 -22.76 10.06 17.22
CA VAL A 58 -23.99 9.74 17.96
C VAL A 58 -23.92 8.33 18.51
N THR A 59 -24.48 8.11 19.70
CA THR A 59 -24.45 6.80 20.36
C THR A 59 -25.79 6.08 20.27
N GLN A 60 -25.77 4.76 20.43
CA GLN A 60 -26.99 3.97 20.48
C GLN A 60 -27.90 4.45 21.64
N GLY A 61 -29.06 4.99 21.29
CA GLY A 61 -30.02 5.57 22.25
C GLY A 61 -30.40 7.01 21.95
N ASP A 62 -29.57 7.74 21.19
CA ASP A 62 -29.82 9.13 20.76
C ASP A 62 -30.76 9.19 19.53
N GLY A 63 -31.86 8.43 19.54
CA GLY A 63 -32.82 8.41 18.43
C GLY A 63 -32.57 7.36 17.32
N ASN A 64 -31.88 6.25 17.63
CA ASN A 64 -31.69 5.07 16.77
C ASN A 64 -30.87 5.25 15.47
N GLN A 65 -30.02 6.27 15.37
CA GLN A 65 -29.20 6.51 14.18
C GLN A 65 -27.81 5.84 14.26
N VAL A 66 -27.74 4.59 14.72
CA VAL A 66 -26.55 3.74 14.63
C VAL A 66 -26.91 2.51 13.81
N PHE A 67 -26.16 2.24 12.75
CA PHE A 67 -26.35 1.09 11.87
C PHE A 67 -25.56 -0.13 12.34
N PHE A 68 -24.31 0.08 12.74
CA PHE A 68 -23.38 -0.95 13.18
C PHE A 68 -22.57 -0.47 14.38
N GLY A 69 -22.05 -1.40 15.18
CA GLY A 69 -21.28 -1.04 16.36
C GLY A 69 -22.12 -0.28 17.41
N LYS A 70 -21.55 0.81 17.93
CA LYS A 70 -22.04 1.63 19.03
C LYS A 70 -22.26 3.09 18.65
N LYS A 71 -21.56 3.60 17.63
CA LYS A 71 -21.63 4.99 17.19
C LYS A 71 -21.62 5.14 15.68
N ALA A 72 -22.35 6.14 15.20
CA ALA A 72 -22.28 6.60 13.83
C ALA A 72 -21.70 8.01 13.76
N LEU A 73 -20.96 8.30 12.68
CA LEU A 73 -20.45 9.64 12.41
C LEU A 73 -21.61 10.52 11.95
N GLN A 74 -21.86 11.60 12.67
CA GLN A 74 -22.86 12.60 12.30
C GLN A 74 -22.17 13.81 11.68
N ARG A 75 -22.72 14.28 10.57
CA ARG A 75 -22.32 15.54 9.97
C ARG A 75 -23.55 16.40 9.66
N SER A 76 -23.49 17.64 10.10
CA SER A 76 -24.50 18.66 9.82
C SER A 76 -23.82 19.99 9.51
N GLY A 77 -24.41 20.80 8.64
CA GLY A 77 -23.90 22.14 8.35
C GLY A 77 -24.72 22.89 7.31
N MET A 78 -24.47 24.19 7.21
CA MET A 78 -24.94 25.03 6.10
C MET A 78 -23.75 25.25 5.16
N GLY A 79 -23.94 25.06 3.86
CA GLY A 79 -22.85 25.00 2.89
C GLY A 79 -22.05 23.70 3.01
N VAL A 80 -20.81 23.72 2.50
CA VAL A 80 -19.95 22.52 2.44
C VAL A 80 -19.35 22.21 3.79
N ALA A 81 -19.72 21.07 4.37
CA ALA A 81 -19.18 20.56 5.63
C ALA A 81 -18.49 19.21 5.42
N GLN A 82 -17.35 18.97 6.09
CA GLN A 82 -16.65 17.69 6.03
C GLN A 82 -15.92 17.31 7.31
N ASP A 83 -15.89 16.00 7.56
CA ASP A 83 -14.93 15.30 8.41
C ASP A 83 -13.95 14.53 7.53
N TYR A 84 -12.66 14.56 7.84
CA TYR A 84 -11.68 13.84 7.04
C TYR A 84 -10.42 13.44 7.83
N PHE A 85 -9.67 12.50 7.29
CA PHE A 85 -8.30 12.20 7.68
C PHE A 85 -7.50 11.88 6.40
N SER A 86 -6.20 12.18 6.38
CA SER A 86 -5.34 11.96 5.21
C SER A 86 -4.27 10.87 5.40
N THR A 87 -4.05 10.44 6.64
CA THR A 87 -3.13 9.35 6.99
C THR A 87 -3.73 8.51 8.10
N CYS A 88 -3.36 7.23 8.20
CA CYS A 88 -3.65 6.34 9.33
C CYS A 88 -2.62 5.20 9.39
N ASP A 89 -2.62 4.41 10.47
CA ASP A 89 -1.68 3.30 10.66
C ASP A 89 -1.99 2.09 9.76
N LYS A 90 -3.23 1.99 9.27
CA LYS A 90 -3.73 0.87 8.45
C LYS A 90 -4.46 1.38 7.20
N PRO A 91 -3.73 1.77 6.15
CA PRO A 91 -4.30 2.09 4.85
C PRO A 91 -5.07 0.89 4.24
N LEU A 92 -6.05 1.15 3.39
CA LEU A 92 -6.74 0.12 2.63
C LEU A 92 -5.95 -0.20 1.34
N LEU A 93 -5.53 -1.45 1.18
CA LEU A 93 -4.94 -1.95 -0.05
C LEU A 93 -6.05 -2.31 -1.04
N VAL A 94 -6.05 -1.66 -2.21
CA VAL A 94 -7.01 -1.94 -3.27
C VAL A 94 -6.60 -3.21 -4.01
N CYS A 95 -7.50 -4.18 -4.12
CA CYS A 95 -7.35 -5.38 -4.94
C CYS A 95 -8.23 -5.34 -6.19
N GLU A 96 -8.06 -6.32 -7.08
CA GLU A 96 -8.87 -6.40 -8.29
C GLU A 96 -10.34 -6.70 -7.98
N GLY A 97 -11.22 -5.90 -8.57
CA GLY A 97 -12.67 -6.01 -8.38
C GLY A 97 -13.19 -5.43 -7.07
N ASP A 98 -12.34 -4.81 -6.27
CA ASP A 98 -12.73 -4.27 -4.97
C ASP A 98 -13.74 -3.13 -5.07
N LYS A 99 -14.57 -3.03 -4.03
CA LYS A 99 -15.60 -2.01 -3.91
C LYS A 99 -15.51 -1.29 -2.58
N LEU A 100 -15.47 0.02 -2.63
CA LEU A 100 -15.58 0.88 -1.45
C LEU A 100 -17.05 0.96 -1.06
N PHE A 101 -17.33 1.01 0.25
CA PHE A 101 -18.69 1.11 0.74
C PHE A 101 -18.80 2.00 1.97
N THR A 102 -19.97 2.59 2.16
CA THR A 102 -20.40 3.28 3.40
C THR A 102 -21.89 3.08 3.59
N HIS A 103 -22.36 3.01 4.83
CA HIS A 103 -23.80 3.08 5.13
C HIS A 103 -24.12 4.53 5.46
N ILE A 104 -25.20 5.04 4.88
CA ILE A 104 -25.61 6.43 4.98
C ILE A 104 -27.07 6.52 5.40
N TYR A 105 -27.39 7.49 6.26
CA TYR A 105 -28.75 7.88 6.60
C TYR A 105 -28.90 9.38 6.33
N LEU A 106 -29.83 9.76 5.45
CA LEU A 106 -30.17 11.16 5.21
C LEU A 106 -31.37 11.54 6.06
N THR A 107 -31.27 12.63 6.83
CA THR A 107 -32.35 13.12 7.70
C THR A 107 -33.47 13.79 6.88
N PRO A 108 -34.71 13.26 6.85
CA PRO A 108 -35.81 13.87 6.10
C PRO A 108 -36.16 15.29 6.54
N GLU A 109 -36.05 15.57 7.84
CA GLU A 109 -36.40 16.86 8.45
C GLU A 109 -35.32 17.92 8.23
N ASN A 110 -34.11 17.50 7.82
CA ASN A 110 -32.98 18.38 7.54
C ASN A 110 -32.20 17.89 6.29
N PRO A 111 -32.81 18.02 5.10
CA PRO A 111 -32.32 17.37 3.89
C PRO A 111 -31.01 17.98 3.40
N THR A 112 -30.07 17.12 3.00
CA THR A 112 -28.85 17.53 2.31
C THR A 112 -29.08 17.75 0.82
N ARG A 113 -28.31 18.64 0.19
CA ARG A 113 -28.32 18.85 -1.27
C ARG A 113 -27.37 17.93 -1.99
N ALA A 114 -26.25 17.57 -1.36
CA ALA A 114 -25.24 16.72 -1.96
C ALA A 114 -24.42 15.98 -0.90
N VAL A 115 -24.00 14.77 -1.23
CA VAL A 115 -23.02 14.00 -0.48
C VAL A 115 -21.85 13.70 -1.39
N MET A 116 -20.63 13.89 -0.90
CA MET A 116 -19.40 13.53 -1.60
C MET A 116 -18.50 12.69 -0.68
N LEU A 117 -18.05 11.55 -1.19
CA LEU A 117 -16.98 10.79 -0.55
C LEU A 117 -15.69 11.04 -1.32
N GLN A 118 -14.62 11.32 -0.58
CA GLN A 118 -13.29 11.55 -1.13
C GLN A 118 -12.34 10.52 -0.53
N PHE A 119 -11.45 9.96 -1.35
CA PHE A 119 -10.46 8.99 -0.93
C PHE A 119 -9.07 9.57 -1.21
N HIS A 120 -8.21 9.54 -0.20
CA HIS A 120 -6.85 10.04 -0.25
C HIS A 120 -5.89 8.88 -0.52
N SER A 121 -4.99 9.08 -1.50
CA SER A 121 -3.89 8.17 -1.80
C SER A 121 -2.55 8.92 -1.71
N SER A 122 -1.98 9.34 -2.85
CA SER A 122 -0.92 10.37 -2.92
C SER A 122 -1.48 11.79 -2.92
N GLY A 123 -2.81 11.93 -2.93
CA GLY A 123 -3.56 13.16 -2.86
C GLY A 123 -5.07 12.91 -2.99
N TRP A 124 -5.86 13.99 -2.94
CA TRP A 124 -7.33 13.93 -3.02
C TRP A 124 -7.81 13.89 -4.48
N TYR A 125 -7.65 12.75 -5.15
CA TYR A 125 -7.92 12.59 -6.59
C TYR A 125 -9.07 11.62 -6.92
N HIS A 126 -9.69 11.04 -5.90
CA HIS A 126 -10.68 9.98 -6.04
C HIS A 126 -11.94 10.42 -5.31
N ARG A 127 -12.94 10.92 -6.04
CA ARG A 127 -14.19 11.43 -5.44
C ARG A 127 -15.42 10.95 -6.18
N VAL A 128 -16.42 10.57 -5.42
CA VAL A 128 -17.78 10.29 -5.89
C VAL A 128 -18.75 11.25 -5.24
N PHE A 129 -19.84 11.61 -5.93
CA PHE A 129 -20.92 12.38 -5.34
C PHE A 129 -22.30 11.85 -5.73
N TRP A 130 -23.29 12.15 -4.88
CA TRP A 130 -24.72 11.99 -5.13
C TRP A 130 -25.43 13.31 -4.89
N GLY A 131 -26.45 13.61 -5.70
CA GLY A 131 -27.23 14.85 -5.60
C GLY A 131 -26.69 15.99 -6.47
N ASP A 132 -26.76 17.22 -5.96
CA ASP A 132 -26.32 18.41 -6.68
C ASP A 132 -24.79 18.47 -6.79
N GLY A 133 -24.26 18.11 -7.96
CA GLY A 133 -22.82 18.11 -8.22
C GLY A 133 -22.17 19.49 -8.14
N ASP A 134 -22.92 20.58 -8.28
CA ASP A 134 -22.38 21.95 -8.20
C ASP A 134 -22.35 22.48 -6.76
N ALA A 135 -23.03 21.80 -5.83
CA ALA A 135 -23.05 22.17 -4.42
C ALA A 135 -21.69 21.98 -3.71
N VAL A 136 -20.83 21.08 -4.23
CA VAL A 136 -19.48 20.83 -3.70
C VAL A 136 -18.42 21.19 -4.76
N PRO A 137 -17.56 22.20 -4.53
CA PRO A 137 -16.67 22.74 -5.57
C PRO A 137 -15.41 21.89 -5.80
N PHE A 138 -15.23 20.79 -5.07
CA PHE A 138 -14.02 19.99 -5.12
C PHE A 138 -13.92 19.10 -6.36
N GLY A 139 -12.75 19.10 -6.98
CA GLY A 139 -12.40 18.22 -8.09
C GLY A 139 -12.85 18.70 -9.46
N THR A 140 -12.23 18.13 -10.49
CA THR A 140 -12.52 18.44 -11.89
C THR A 140 -13.65 17.55 -12.41
N PRO A 141 -14.76 18.11 -12.93
CA PRO A 141 -15.85 17.34 -13.53
C PRO A 141 -15.38 16.35 -14.60
N ARG A 142 -16.08 15.21 -14.73
CA ARG A 142 -15.79 14.15 -15.72
C ARG A 142 -14.40 13.52 -15.60
N THR A 143 -13.84 13.55 -14.38
CA THR A 143 -12.60 12.86 -14.03
C THR A 143 -12.83 12.01 -12.78
N THR A 144 -11.84 11.22 -12.39
CA THR A 144 -11.86 10.47 -11.11
C THR A 144 -12.00 11.37 -9.89
N GLN A 145 -11.73 12.67 -10.04
CA GLN A 145 -11.84 13.65 -8.98
C GLN A 145 -13.27 14.14 -8.75
N LYS A 146 -14.24 13.76 -9.59
CA LYS A 146 -15.66 14.16 -9.46
C LYS A 146 -16.56 13.24 -10.29
N VAL A 147 -16.73 12.00 -9.82
CA VAL A 147 -17.57 10.98 -10.45
C VAL A 147 -19.01 11.11 -9.94
N ASP A 148 -19.95 11.26 -10.87
CA ASP A 148 -21.39 11.32 -10.59
C ASP A 148 -21.97 9.92 -10.39
N MET A 149 -22.58 9.68 -9.23
CA MET A 149 -23.24 8.43 -8.87
C MET A 149 -24.78 8.54 -8.88
N GLY A 150 -25.32 9.69 -9.32
CA GLY A 150 -26.74 9.94 -9.52
C GLY A 150 -27.42 10.67 -8.36
N PRO A 151 -28.75 10.54 -8.23
CA PRO A 151 -29.51 11.25 -7.19
C PRO A 151 -29.15 10.77 -5.78
N LEU A 152 -29.44 11.59 -4.77
CA LEU A 152 -29.34 11.18 -3.36
C LEU A 152 -30.19 9.92 -3.10
N PRO A 153 -29.70 9.00 -2.24
CA PRO A 153 -30.50 7.85 -1.83
C PRO A 153 -31.76 8.30 -1.05
N ALA A 154 -32.71 7.38 -0.88
CA ALA A 154 -33.92 7.68 -0.11
C ALA A 154 -33.60 8.05 1.34
N ALA A 155 -34.15 9.17 1.81
CA ALA A 155 -34.03 9.65 3.18
C ALA A 155 -34.87 8.81 4.16
N GLY A 156 -34.56 8.92 5.46
CA GLY A 156 -35.33 8.28 6.53
C GLY A 156 -35.01 6.79 6.76
N LYS A 157 -33.97 6.26 6.10
CA LYS A 157 -33.48 4.89 6.30
C LYS A 157 -32.00 4.78 5.96
N TRP A 158 -31.36 3.77 6.53
CA TRP A 158 -30.00 3.41 6.18
C TRP A 158 -29.93 2.81 4.77
N VAL A 159 -29.01 3.31 3.98
CA VAL A 159 -28.73 2.84 2.63
C VAL A 159 -27.23 2.54 2.53
N ARG A 160 -26.88 1.40 1.95
CA ARG A 160 -25.48 1.09 1.61
C ARG A 160 -25.15 1.73 0.27
N LEU A 161 -24.18 2.63 0.26
CA LEU A 161 -23.53 3.11 -0.95
C LEU A 161 -22.36 2.17 -1.27
N GLU A 162 -22.22 1.81 -2.54
CA GLU A 162 -21.17 0.91 -3.01
C GLU A 162 -20.57 1.45 -4.31
N ILE A 163 -19.24 1.55 -4.35
CA ILE A 163 -18.49 2.16 -5.45
C ILE A 163 -17.39 1.19 -5.88
N GLU A 164 -17.39 0.81 -7.16
CA GLU A 164 -16.25 0.08 -7.75
C GLU A 164 -14.99 0.94 -7.68
N ALA A 165 -13.92 0.45 -7.05
CA ALA A 165 -12.68 1.20 -6.89
C ALA A 165 -12.12 1.66 -8.26
N ALA A 166 -12.24 0.82 -9.28
CA ALA A 166 -11.80 1.13 -10.64
C ALA A 166 -12.48 2.38 -11.25
N LYS A 167 -13.75 2.67 -10.91
CA LYS A 167 -14.44 3.89 -11.39
C LYS A 167 -13.81 5.17 -10.86
N LEU A 168 -13.14 5.08 -9.73
CA LEU A 168 -12.39 6.16 -9.11
C LEU A 168 -10.92 6.21 -9.58
N GLY A 169 -10.52 5.37 -10.54
CA GLY A 169 -9.12 5.21 -10.92
C GLY A 169 -8.24 4.62 -9.81
N LEU A 170 -8.85 4.00 -8.79
CA LEU A 170 -8.14 3.23 -7.79
C LEU A 170 -7.89 1.84 -8.38
N THR A 171 -6.62 1.55 -8.66
CA THR A 171 -6.17 0.31 -9.30
C THR A 171 -5.54 -0.64 -8.29
N PRO A 172 -5.49 -1.96 -8.59
CA PRO A 172 -4.89 -2.93 -7.67
C PRO A 172 -3.47 -2.56 -7.25
N GLY A 173 -3.19 -2.65 -5.94
CA GLY A 173 -1.92 -2.26 -5.31
C GLY A 173 -1.89 -0.81 -4.80
N MET A 174 -2.85 0.03 -5.16
CA MET A 174 -2.97 1.36 -4.56
C MET A 174 -3.37 1.27 -3.08
N GLU A 175 -2.84 2.19 -2.28
CA GLU A 175 -3.25 2.35 -0.89
C GLU A 175 -4.13 3.59 -0.75
N ILE A 176 -5.24 3.43 -0.05
CA ILE A 176 -6.09 4.53 0.41
C ILE A 176 -5.69 4.81 1.85
N THR A 177 -5.06 5.96 2.05
CA THR A 177 -4.46 6.40 3.32
C THR A 177 -5.40 7.28 4.12
N GLY A 178 -6.42 7.85 3.47
CA GLY A 178 -7.39 8.75 4.08
C GLY A 178 -8.75 8.79 3.37
N MET A 179 -9.73 9.41 4.01
CA MET A 179 -11.07 9.63 3.46
C MET A 179 -11.66 10.94 3.99
N ALA A 180 -12.57 11.54 3.22
CA ALA A 180 -13.44 12.62 3.67
C ALA A 180 -14.92 12.26 3.47
N PHE A 181 -15.71 12.58 4.49
CA PHE A 181 -17.17 12.54 4.50
C PHE A 181 -17.69 13.96 4.33
N THR A 182 -18.11 14.31 3.11
CA THR A 182 -18.49 15.68 2.76
C THR A 182 -19.98 15.76 2.45
N ILE A 183 -20.64 16.79 2.97
CA ILE A 183 -22.03 17.12 2.66
C ILE A 183 -22.12 18.58 2.22
N CYS A 184 -23.19 18.93 1.51
CA CYS A 184 -23.59 20.32 1.32
C CYS A 184 -25.01 20.51 1.82
N ASP A 185 -25.16 21.35 2.84
CA ASP A 185 -26.40 21.56 3.59
C ASP A 185 -26.92 20.29 4.31
N GLY A 186 -27.78 20.46 5.31
CA GLY A 186 -28.54 19.38 5.94
C GLY A 186 -27.80 18.61 7.02
N GLU A 187 -28.32 17.41 7.31
CA GLU A 187 -27.74 16.45 8.26
C GLU A 187 -27.70 15.04 7.67
N VAL A 188 -26.57 14.38 7.88
CA VAL A 188 -26.27 13.05 7.38
C VAL A 188 -25.53 12.25 8.44
N PHE A 189 -25.83 10.95 8.52
CA PHE A 189 -25.09 10.00 9.33
C PHE A 189 -24.36 9.01 8.41
N PHE A 190 -23.11 8.71 8.76
CA PHE A 190 -22.28 7.72 8.10
C PHE A 190 -21.88 6.64 9.10
N ASP A 191 -21.91 5.39 8.66
CA ASP A 191 -21.59 4.26 9.50
C ASP A 191 -21.04 3.11 8.66
N LYS A 192 -20.32 2.18 9.30
CA LYS A 192 -19.74 0.97 8.73
C LYS A 192 -19.19 1.21 7.33
N THR A 193 -18.09 1.95 7.27
CA THR A 193 -17.43 2.35 6.03
C THR A 193 -16.16 1.54 5.83
N GLY A 194 -15.88 1.14 4.60
CA GLY A 194 -14.69 0.32 4.31
C GLY A 194 -14.58 -0.21 2.89
N LEU A 195 -13.92 -1.35 2.76
CA LEU A 195 -13.60 -2.01 1.49
C LEU A 195 -14.16 -3.42 1.47
N ALA A 196 -15.03 -3.73 0.51
CA ALA A 196 -15.40 -5.08 0.15
C ALA A 196 -14.37 -5.58 -0.87
N THR A 197 -13.50 -6.48 -0.42
CA THR A 197 -12.38 -7.00 -1.20
C THR A 197 -12.57 -8.45 -1.60
N THR A 198 -12.11 -8.82 -2.79
CA THR A 198 -12.03 -10.25 -3.17
C THR A 198 -10.86 -10.95 -2.49
N GLY A 199 -9.94 -10.20 -1.86
CA GLY A 199 -8.69 -10.73 -1.29
C GLY A 199 -7.71 -11.24 -2.36
N LYS A 200 -8.01 -11.05 -3.65
CA LYS A 200 -7.06 -11.30 -4.74
C LYS A 200 -6.09 -10.14 -4.78
N GLU A 201 -5.07 -10.20 -3.92
CA GLU A 201 -3.92 -9.32 -4.03
C GLU A 201 -3.42 -9.32 -5.50
N PRO A 202 -2.92 -8.19 -6.02
CA PRO A 202 -2.46 -8.10 -7.39
C PRO A 202 -1.53 -9.29 -7.68
N PRO A 203 -1.66 -9.98 -8.83
CA PRO A 203 -0.71 -11.01 -9.20
C PRO A 203 0.67 -10.36 -9.34
N HIS A 204 1.47 -10.44 -8.28
CA HIS A 204 2.89 -10.19 -8.35
C HIS A 204 3.49 -11.41 -9.04
N GLY A 205 4.07 -11.23 -10.24
CA GLY A 205 4.95 -12.26 -10.79
C GLY A 205 6.06 -12.57 -9.78
N GLU A 206 6.72 -13.73 -9.89
CA GLU A 206 7.85 -14.08 -9.01
C GLU A 206 8.77 -12.86 -8.81
N ALA A 207 9.02 -12.51 -7.54
CA ALA A 207 9.81 -11.34 -7.19
C ALA A 207 11.17 -11.42 -7.90
N ARG A 208 11.54 -10.33 -8.59
CA ARG A 208 12.82 -10.24 -9.30
C ARG A 208 13.73 -9.29 -8.56
N ASP A 209 14.87 -9.82 -8.14
CA ASP A 209 15.93 -9.03 -7.55
C ASP A 209 16.67 -8.23 -8.63
N VAL A 210 16.64 -6.91 -8.49
CA VAL A 210 17.55 -5.97 -9.14
C VAL A 210 18.72 -5.77 -8.19
N VAL A 211 19.84 -6.40 -8.53
CA VAL A 211 21.06 -6.41 -7.73
C VAL A 211 21.84 -5.10 -7.95
N TRP A 212 22.24 -4.45 -6.86
CA TRP A 212 23.05 -3.23 -6.88
C TRP A 212 24.49 -3.49 -6.42
N LEU A 213 24.67 -4.38 -5.45
CA LEU A 213 25.96 -4.82 -4.96
C LEU A 213 25.97 -6.35 -4.93
N ASP A 214 26.89 -6.93 -5.68
CA ASP A 214 27.26 -8.35 -5.69
C ASP A 214 28.62 -8.42 -6.36
N ASP A 215 29.59 -9.03 -5.69
CA ASP A 215 31.01 -9.04 -6.04
C ASP A 215 31.74 -7.68 -6.09
N ASP A 216 31.08 -6.56 -6.39
CA ASP A 216 31.66 -5.22 -6.43
C ASP A 216 30.62 -4.14 -6.10
N PHE A 217 31.09 -2.91 -5.91
CA PHE A 217 30.21 -1.75 -5.83
C PHE A 217 29.56 -1.47 -7.20
N PRO A 218 28.35 -0.86 -7.23
CA PRO A 218 27.64 -0.61 -8.49
C PRO A 218 28.42 0.29 -9.45
N ALA A 219 28.23 0.06 -10.75
CA ALA A 219 28.90 0.83 -11.80
C ALA A 219 28.62 2.35 -11.69
N GLY A 220 29.67 3.15 -11.85
CA GLY A 220 29.61 4.61 -11.74
C GLY A 220 29.47 5.14 -10.31
N SER A 221 29.39 4.26 -9.31
CA SER A 221 29.41 4.68 -7.91
C SER A 221 30.81 5.12 -7.47
N THR A 222 30.86 5.93 -6.41
CA THR A 222 32.06 6.33 -5.70
C THR A 222 32.08 5.64 -4.34
N PRO A 223 32.83 4.53 -4.19
CA PRO A 223 32.95 3.83 -2.91
C PRO A 223 33.74 4.62 -1.89
N GLN A 224 33.33 4.52 -0.63
CA GLN A 224 33.90 5.21 0.52
C GLN A 224 33.82 4.30 1.75
N ALA A 225 34.68 4.55 2.72
CA ALA A 225 34.73 3.79 3.95
C ALA A 225 34.99 4.70 5.15
N SER A 226 34.43 4.35 6.31
CA SER A 226 34.80 4.96 7.58
C SER A 226 35.98 4.19 8.19
N GLY A 227 37.19 4.72 7.95
CA GLY A 227 38.45 4.15 8.43
C GLY A 227 39.22 3.45 7.30
N ALA A 228 39.62 2.20 7.53
CA ALA A 228 40.35 1.42 6.53
C ALA A 228 39.52 1.24 5.24
N PRO A 229 40.17 1.11 4.06
CA PRO A 229 39.49 0.84 2.80
C PRO A 229 38.55 -0.36 2.87
N ALA A 230 37.52 -0.37 2.01
CA ALA A 230 36.61 -1.49 1.86
C ALA A 230 37.39 -2.78 1.54
N GLN A 231 37.05 -3.87 2.23
CA GLN A 231 37.69 -5.17 2.05
C GLN A 231 36.73 -6.15 1.39
N TRP A 232 37.11 -6.69 0.25
CA TRP A 232 36.43 -7.80 -0.41
C TRP A 232 37.14 -9.11 -0.08
N VAL A 233 36.37 -10.14 0.29
CA VAL A 233 36.88 -11.49 0.57
C VAL A 233 36.27 -12.49 -0.38
N THR A 234 36.96 -13.61 -0.60
CA THR A 234 36.49 -14.74 -1.39
C THR A 234 36.06 -15.90 -0.50
N ALA A 235 35.59 -17.00 -1.09
CA ALA A 235 35.33 -18.24 -0.35
C ALA A 235 36.61 -18.87 0.25
N ALA A 236 37.81 -18.48 -0.21
CA ALA A 236 39.07 -19.00 0.30
C ALA A 236 39.45 -18.41 1.68
N ASP A 237 39.04 -17.17 1.96
CA ASP A 237 39.50 -16.39 3.11
C ASP A 237 38.35 -15.70 3.88
N GLY A 238 37.10 -15.97 3.50
CA GLY A 238 35.93 -15.35 4.10
C GLY A 238 34.63 -16.13 3.89
N LYS A 239 33.52 -15.40 3.95
CA LYS A 239 32.16 -15.89 3.71
C LYS A 239 31.63 -15.18 2.49
N VAL A 240 31.04 -15.92 1.55
CA VAL A 240 30.41 -15.41 0.32
C VAL A 240 29.01 -15.99 0.24
N HIS A 241 28.02 -15.18 -0.15
CA HIS A 241 26.63 -15.58 -0.34
C HIS A 241 26.32 -15.81 -1.82
N SER A 242 26.70 -14.86 -2.66
CA SER A 242 26.47 -14.81 -4.10
C SER A 242 27.79 -14.52 -4.80
N GLY A 243 27.91 -14.98 -6.06
CA GLY A 243 29.11 -14.68 -6.84
C GLY A 243 30.41 -15.25 -6.26
N GLN A 244 31.46 -14.44 -6.31
CA GLN A 244 32.85 -14.74 -5.97
C GLN A 244 33.37 -14.02 -4.73
N ARG A 245 32.80 -12.86 -4.37
CA ARG A 245 33.29 -11.97 -3.32
C ARG A 245 32.16 -11.38 -2.49
N ALA A 246 32.41 -11.24 -1.19
CA ALA A 246 31.56 -10.47 -0.29
C ALA A 246 32.34 -9.34 0.37
N LEU A 247 31.63 -8.28 0.73
CA LEU A 247 32.19 -7.15 1.46
C LEU A 247 32.34 -7.55 2.93
N LYS A 248 33.54 -7.40 3.49
CA LYS A 248 33.86 -7.71 4.89
C LYS A 248 34.31 -6.45 5.60
N ARG A 249 33.85 -6.28 6.84
CA ARG A 249 34.38 -5.25 7.73
C ARG A 249 34.49 -5.74 9.17
N THR A 250 35.54 -5.31 9.84
CA THR A 250 35.79 -5.52 11.27
C THR A 250 36.05 -4.16 11.91
N GLY A 251 35.42 -3.89 13.05
CA GLY A 251 35.58 -2.62 13.77
C GLY A 251 35.29 -2.75 15.26
N GLY A 252 35.81 -1.82 16.06
CA GLY A 252 35.56 -1.73 17.51
C GLY A 252 34.49 -0.71 17.91
N GLY A 253 34.01 0.09 16.95
CA GLY A 253 32.97 1.11 17.09
C GLY A 253 32.23 1.31 15.77
N PRO A 254 31.55 2.45 15.55
CA PRO A 254 30.69 2.60 14.38
C PRO A 254 31.55 2.67 13.13
N THR A 255 31.38 1.71 12.24
CA THR A 255 32.15 1.64 10.99
C THR A 255 31.23 1.26 9.84
N GLN A 256 31.60 1.69 8.63
CA GLN A 256 30.80 1.46 7.43
C GLN A 256 31.64 1.41 6.17
N ASP A 257 31.10 0.71 5.19
CA ASP A 257 31.40 0.87 3.78
C ASP A 257 30.15 1.40 3.09
N PHE A 258 30.33 2.33 2.17
CA PHE A 258 29.21 2.97 1.49
C PHE A 258 29.61 3.44 0.11
N PHE A 259 28.61 3.76 -0.71
CA PHE A 259 28.84 4.36 -2.01
C PHE A 259 27.77 5.41 -2.31
N THR A 260 28.11 6.35 -3.18
CA THR A 260 27.19 7.36 -3.73
C THR A 260 27.40 7.50 -5.23
N GLY A 261 26.52 8.24 -5.92
CA GLY A 261 26.67 8.52 -7.35
C GLY A 261 26.44 7.31 -8.27
N ALA A 262 25.93 6.20 -7.75
CA ALA A 262 25.59 5.04 -8.56
C ALA A 262 24.55 5.44 -9.63
N THR A 263 24.89 5.19 -10.89
CA THR A 263 24.10 5.68 -12.04
C THR A 263 22.99 4.71 -12.48
N ASN A 264 23.02 3.49 -11.95
CA ASN A 264 22.14 2.38 -12.33
C ASN A 264 21.18 1.95 -11.21
N LEU A 265 21.07 2.69 -10.11
CA LEU A 265 20.05 2.39 -9.11
C LEU A 265 18.68 2.71 -9.70
N THR A 266 17.74 1.79 -9.49
CA THR A 266 16.41 1.91 -10.08
C THR A 266 15.58 2.89 -9.27
N GLU A 267 14.78 3.72 -9.96
CA GLU A 267 13.73 4.51 -9.34
C GLU A 267 12.77 3.58 -8.61
N LEU A 268 12.49 3.87 -7.34
CA LEU A 268 11.63 3.01 -6.54
C LEU A 268 10.22 2.96 -7.15
N LYS A 269 9.72 1.75 -7.32
CA LYS A 269 8.37 1.46 -7.75
C LYS A 269 7.55 0.94 -6.58
N ARG A 270 6.24 0.96 -6.79
CA ARG A 270 5.28 0.42 -5.84
C ARG A 270 5.48 -1.08 -5.66
N GLY A 271 5.47 -1.54 -4.41
CA GLY A 271 5.66 -2.94 -4.04
C GLY A 271 7.12 -3.36 -3.95
N ASP A 272 8.06 -2.49 -4.30
CA ASP A 272 9.47 -2.82 -4.18
C ASP A 272 9.88 -2.98 -2.71
N VAL A 273 10.81 -3.89 -2.47
CA VAL A 273 11.40 -4.17 -1.16
C VAL A 273 12.91 -4.00 -1.25
N LEU A 274 13.48 -3.13 -0.44
CA LEU A 274 14.94 -3.00 -0.35
C LEU A 274 15.50 -4.18 0.43
N TYR A 275 16.63 -4.73 0.01
CA TYR A 275 17.23 -5.88 0.68
C TYR A 275 18.76 -5.86 0.69
N ALA A 276 19.33 -6.60 1.65
CA ALA A 276 20.74 -6.97 1.66
C ALA A 276 20.93 -8.31 2.38
N HIS A 277 21.89 -9.13 1.95
CA HIS A 277 22.29 -10.30 2.72
C HIS A 277 23.40 -9.94 3.68
N VAL A 278 23.28 -10.39 4.93
CA VAL A 278 24.22 -10.14 6.00
C VAL A 278 24.66 -11.46 6.63
N PHE A 279 25.95 -11.57 6.94
CA PHE A 279 26.50 -12.62 7.79
C PHE A 279 27.20 -11.98 8.97
N ILE A 280 26.80 -12.36 10.18
CA ILE A 280 27.44 -11.91 11.41
C ILE A 280 28.39 -12.99 11.90
N ASP A 281 29.65 -12.62 12.18
CA ASP A 281 30.61 -13.54 12.76
C ASP A 281 30.18 -13.97 14.17
N PRO A 282 29.98 -15.29 14.44
CA PRO A 282 29.52 -15.75 15.74
C PRO A 282 30.53 -15.54 16.87
N THR A 283 31.81 -15.35 16.54
CA THR A 283 32.90 -15.13 17.50
C THR A 283 33.14 -13.64 17.78
N ALA A 284 32.64 -12.76 16.93
CA ALA A 284 32.81 -11.31 17.02
C ALA A 284 31.53 -10.58 16.61
N LYS A 285 30.49 -10.66 17.44
CA LYS A 285 29.17 -10.09 17.15
C LYS A 285 29.15 -8.56 17.29
N PRO A 286 28.54 -7.82 16.36
CA PRO A 286 28.24 -6.40 16.53
C PRO A 286 27.13 -6.20 17.58
N LYS A 287 27.05 -5.00 18.15
CA LYS A 287 25.87 -4.59 18.94
C LYS A 287 24.66 -4.31 18.06
N ALA A 288 24.90 -3.75 16.88
CA ALA A 288 23.89 -3.42 15.90
C ALA A 288 24.44 -3.40 14.48
N VAL A 289 23.56 -3.59 13.51
CA VAL A 289 23.80 -3.37 12.09
C VAL A 289 22.77 -2.38 11.55
N MET A 290 23.17 -1.55 10.60
CA MET A 290 22.32 -0.54 9.99
C MET A 290 22.54 -0.50 8.48
N LEU A 291 21.42 -0.45 7.75
CA LEU A 291 21.39 -0.12 6.33
C LEU A 291 20.89 1.31 6.16
N GLN A 292 21.58 2.07 5.31
CA GLN A 292 21.21 3.44 4.98
C GLN A 292 21.08 3.58 3.47
N PHE A 293 20.15 4.40 3.01
CA PHE A 293 19.92 4.67 1.60
C PHE A 293 20.04 6.17 1.35
N ASN A 294 20.61 6.52 0.20
CA ASN A 294 20.81 7.91 -0.20
C ASN A 294 19.96 8.24 -1.42
N ASP A 295 19.06 9.22 -1.28
CA ASP A 295 18.24 9.80 -2.35
C ASP A 295 18.66 11.25 -2.70
N GLY A 296 19.82 11.67 -2.17
CA GLY A 296 20.25 13.07 -2.04
C GLY A 296 20.62 13.39 -0.58
N VAL A 297 19.98 12.72 0.39
CA VAL A 297 20.32 12.78 1.82
C VAL A 297 20.41 11.36 2.42
N TRP A 298 20.94 11.23 3.64
CA TRP A 298 21.13 9.93 4.32
C TRP A 298 20.05 9.61 5.35
N GLU A 299 18.91 10.31 5.35
CA GLU A 299 17.89 10.25 6.41
C GLU A 299 16.92 9.05 6.28
N HIS A 300 17.36 7.97 5.60
CA HIS A 300 16.60 6.75 5.37
C HIS A 300 17.36 5.55 5.93
N ARG A 301 17.14 5.24 7.22
CA ARG A 301 17.98 4.27 7.95
C ARG A 301 17.15 3.19 8.65
N ALA A 302 17.52 1.94 8.42
CA ALA A 302 16.99 0.76 9.10
C ALA A 302 18.04 0.15 10.02
N ILE A 303 17.70 -0.15 11.27
CA ILE A 303 18.61 -0.71 12.27
C ILE A 303 18.08 -2.01 12.88
N TRP A 304 18.97 -2.96 13.10
CA TRP A 304 18.73 -4.21 13.82
C TRP A 304 19.74 -4.37 14.95
N GLY A 305 19.31 -4.91 16.08
CA GLY A 305 20.12 -5.04 17.30
C GLY A 305 19.88 -3.89 18.27
N ASP A 306 20.92 -3.50 19.01
CA ASP A 306 20.85 -2.42 20.00
C ASP A 306 20.81 -1.04 19.31
N PRO A 307 19.67 -0.31 19.34
CA PRO A 307 19.56 0.98 18.68
C PRO A 307 20.46 2.06 19.29
N GLU A 308 21.02 1.84 20.48
CA GLU A 308 22.00 2.73 21.10
C GLU A 308 23.44 2.46 20.63
N GLY A 309 23.67 1.37 19.90
CA GLY A 309 24.97 1.08 19.28
C GLY A 309 25.31 2.02 18.12
N ILE A 310 24.30 2.48 17.37
CA ILE A 310 24.49 3.41 16.24
C ILE A 310 23.50 4.57 16.38
N LYS A 311 23.98 5.71 16.87
CA LYS A 311 23.13 6.85 17.27
C LYS A 311 22.85 7.86 16.15
N TRP A 312 23.08 7.50 14.89
CA TRP A 312 22.87 8.38 13.74
C TRP A 312 21.38 8.52 13.42
N GLY A 313 20.91 9.76 13.36
CA GLY A 313 19.48 10.08 13.20
C GLY A 313 18.67 10.01 14.50
N ALA A 314 17.38 10.33 14.40
CA ALA A 314 16.45 10.38 15.54
C ALA A 314 15.72 9.04 15.70
N LEU A 315 15.77 8.43 16.88
CA LEU A 315 15.16 7.13 17.15
C LEU A 315 13.67 7.11 16.79
N ASN A 316 13.21 5.99 16.21
CA ASN A 316 11.82 5.76 15.82
C ASN A 316 11.30 6.71 14.72
N THR A 317 12.20 7.42 14.05
CA THR A 317 11.88 8.18 12.84
C THR A 317 12.45 7.48 11.60
N VAL A 318 12.17 8.01 10.42
CA VAL A 318 12.72 7.52 9.14
C VAL A 318 14.25 7.56 9.11
N SER A 319 14.85 8.49 9.86
CA SER A 319 16.30 8.64 9.95
C SER A 319 16.98 7.69 10.90
N ARG A 320 16.21 6.90 11.68
CA ARG A 320 16.70 5.80 12.53
C ARG A 320 15.54 4.88 12.93
N ARG A 321 15.15 3.97 12.04
CA ARG A 321 14.01 3.06 12.23
C ARG A 321 14.45 1.67 12.72
N PRO A 322 14.14 1.26 13.97
CA PRO A 322 14.36 -0.11 14.41
C PRO A 322 13.44 -1.09 13.68
N LEU A 323 14.02 -2.16 13.14
CA LEU A 323 13.30 -3.21 12.39
C LEU A 323 13.40 -4.60 13.02
N GLY A 324 14.15 -4.77 14.12
CA GLY A 324 14.15 -6.01 14.87
C GLY A 324 15.41 -6.25 15.70
N PRO A 325 15.52 -7.43 16.32
CA PRO A 325 16.73 -7.86 17.00
C PRO A 325 17.89 -8.05 16.01
N LEU A 326 19.10 -8.18 16.54
CA LEU A 326 20.28 -8.47 15.72
C LEU A 326 20.06 -9.80 14.94
N PRO A 327 20.39 -9.86 13.65
CA PRO A 327 20.28 -11.08 12.86
C PRO A 327 21.07 -12.24 13.48
N GLU A 328 20.61 -13.47 13.21
CA GLU A 328 21.29 -14.66 13.73
C GLU A 328 22.71 -14.78 13.17
N ALA A 329 23.69 -14.95 14.07
CA ALA A 329 25.08 -15.08 13.70
C ALA A 329 25.41 -16.46 13.14
N GLY A 330 26.45 -16.54 12.29
CA GLY A 330 26.94 -17.80 11.73
C GLY A 330 26.22 -18.29 10.47
N LYS A 331 25.22 -17.55 9.96
CA LYS A 331 24.57 -17.83 8.68
C LYS A 331 24.21 -16.54 7.94
N TRP A 332 23.99 -16.66 6.63
CA TRP A 332 23.51 -15.57 5.79
C TRP A 332 22.02 -15.34 6.04
N ILE A 333 21.65 -14.09 6.34
CA ILE A 333 20.28 -13.65 6.54
C ILE A 333 19.97 -12.56 5.52
N ARG A 334 18.83 -12.66 4.84
CA ARG A 334 18.30 -11.59 4.01
C ARG A 334 17.53 -10.59 4.88
N LEU A 335 18.00 -9.37 4.94
CA LEU A 335 17.27 -8.25 5.54
C LEU A 335 16.36 -7.64 4.49
N GLU A 336 15.12 -7.36 4.86
CA GLU A 336 14.13 -6.77 3.97
C GLU A 336 13.50 -5.52 4.61
N ILE A 337 13.40 -4.47 3.81
CA ILE A 337 12.90 -3.17 4.24
C ILE A 337 11.85 -2.70 3.23
N PRO A 338 10.57 -2.67 3.62
CA PRO A 338 9.58 -1.89 2.88
C PRO A 338 10.01 -0.41 2.88
N PRO A 339 10.23 0.22 1.70
CA PRO A 339 10.78 1.59 1.62
C PRO A 339 10.03 2.62 2.46
N ALA A 340 8.69 2.49 2.54
CA ALA A 340 7.84 3.39 3.32
C ALA A 340 8.19 3.41 4.83
N LYS A 341 8.73 2.32 5.38
CA LYS A 341 9.16 2.29 6.80
C LYS A 341 10.31 3.26 7.11
N ILE A 342 11.09 3.61 6.09
CA ILE A 342 12.21 4.55 6.17
C ILE A 342 11.97 5.81 5.33
N GLY A 343 10.71 6.15 5.05
CA GLY A 343 10.34 7.42 4.43
C GLY A 343 10.64 7.52 2.93
N LEU A 344 10.85 6.39 2.25
CA LEU A 344 11.03 6.33 0.81
C LEU A 344 9.73 5.89 0.13
N TYR A 345 9.36 6.57 -0.94
CA TYR A 345 8.10 6.38 -1.67
C TYR A 345 8.36 6.14 -3.17
N PRO A 346 7.37 5.60 -3.92
CA PRO A 346 7.51 5.45 -5.36
C PRO A 346 7.92 6.76 -6.05
N GLY A 347 8.87 6.69 -6.98
CA GLY A 347 9.47 7.85 -7.63
C GLY A 347 10.78 8.33 -6.99
N ALA A 348 11.11 7.87 -5.78
CA ALA A 348 12.39 8.20 -5.16
C ALA A 348 13.56 7.63 -5.96
N LYS A 349 14.59 8.45 -6.16
CA LYS A 349 15.79 8.11 -6.94
C LYS A 349 16.95 7.94 -6.00
N LEU A 350 17.25 6.69 -5.68
CA LEU A 350 18.42 6.38 -4.88
C LEU A 350 19.69 6.55 -5.72
N ASN A 351 20.78 6.99 -5.09
CA ASN A 351 22.11 7.05 -5.70
C ASN A 351 23.20 6.42 -4.81
N GLY A 352 22.85 5.97 -3.60
CA GLY A 352 23.82 5.42 -2.66
C GLY A 352 23.21 4.50 -1.60
N MET A 353 24.07 3.70 -0.99
CA MET A 353 23.74 2.77 0.09
C MET A 353 24.94 2.65 1.04
N ALA A 354 24.67 2.46 2.33
CA ALA A 354 25.70 2.24 3.34
C ALA A 354 25.42 0.98 4.16
N PHE A 355 26.50 0.27 4.49
CA PHE A 355 26.54 -0.96 5.26
C PHE A 355 27.29 -0.69 6.56
N THR A 356 26.55 -0.50 7.64
CA THR A 356 27.10 -0.02 8.92
C THR A 356 26.95 -1.08 10.00
N HIS A 357 27.92 -1.16 10.90
CA HIS A 357 27.78 -1.92 12.14
C HIS A 357 28.55 -1.26 13.30
N GLU A 358 28.12 -1.57 14.51
CA GLU A 358 28.78 -1.17 15.77
C GLU A 358 29.52 -2.36 16.36
N GLY A 359 30.85 -2.36 16.23
CA GLY A 359 31.69 -3.44 16.74
C GLY A 359 31.64 -4.73 15.91
N GLY A 360 32.50 -5.70 16.22
CA GLY A 360 32.44 -7.06 15.63
C GLY A 360 32.93 -7.16 14.19
N THR A 361 32.61 -8.29 13.55
CA THR A 361 32.91 -8.58 12.13
C THR A 361 31.62 -8.93 11.39
N VAL A 362 31.36 -8.22 10.30
CA VAL A 362 30.15 -8.37 9.48
C VAL A 362 30.54 -8.53 8.01
N TYR A 363 29.82 -9.39 7.31
CA TYR A 363 29.92 -9.55 5.87
C TYR A 363 28.58 -9.13 5.24
N TRP A 364 28.67 -8.43 4.13
CA TRP A 364 27.54 -7.99 3.32
C TRP A 364 27.71 -8.50 1.90
N ASP A 365 26.61 -8.97 1.33
CA ASP A 365 26.60 -9.51 -0.02
C ASP A 365 25.20 -9.40 -0.62
N LYS A 366 25.10 -9.47 -1.95
CA LYS A 366 23.88 -9.40 -2.76
C LYS A 366 22.84 -8.46 -2.14
N ALA A 367 22.98 -7.17 -2.41
CA ALA A 367 22.07 -6.13 -1.94
C ALA A 367 21.44 -5.39 -3.11
N GLY A 368 20.22 -4.90 -2.92
CA GLY A 368 19.51 -4.16 -3.95
C GLY A 368 18.03 -4.02 -3.67
N LEU A 369 17.25 -4.16 -4.73
CA LEU A 369 15.81 -3.97 -4.76
C LEU A 369 15.14 -5.24 -5.24
N SER A 370 14.10 -5.70 -4.56
CA SER A 370 13.27 -6.79 -5.02
C SER A 370 11.95 -6.22 -5.51
N ASN A 371 11.70 -6.36 -6.80
CA ASN A 371 10.48 -5.85 -7.43
C ASN A 371 9.48 -7.01 -7.55
N PRO A 372 8.18 -6.78 -7.29
CA PRO A 372 7.18 -7.74 -7.71
C PRO A 372 7.29 -7.90 -9.23
N GLY A 373 7.47 -9.13 -9.71
CA GLY A 373 7.58 -9.38 -11.15
C GLY A 373 6.34 -8.85 -11.89
N PRO A 374 6.43 -8.50 -13.18
CA PRO A 374 5.23 -8.18 -13.95
C PRO A 374 4.28 -9.38 -13.86
N GLY A 375 3.07 -9.14 -13.37
CA GLY A 375 2.04 -10.17 -13.34
C GLY A 375 1.93 -10.83 -14.71
N LYS A 376 1.85 -12.16 -14.75
CA LYS A 376 1.58 -12.87 -16.00
C LYS A 376 0.22 -12.37 -16.50
N LYS A 377 0.22 -11.75 -17.68
CA LYS A 377 -1.00 -11.28 -18.36
C LYS A 377 -1.91 -12.44 -18.71
#